data_AF-A0A1F9N1R1-F1
#
_entry.id   AF-A0A1F9N1R1-F1
#
_cell.length_a   1.000
_cell.length_b   1.000
_cell.length_c   1.000
_cell.angle_alpha   90.00
_cell.angle_beta   90.00
_cell.angle_gamma   90.00
#
_symmetry.space_group_name_H-M   'P 1'
#
loop_
_entity.id
_entity.type
_entity.pdbx_description
1 polymer ?
#
loop_
_entity_poly.entity_id
_entity_poly.type
_entity_poly.pdbx_seq_one_letter_code
_entity_poly.pdbx_strand_id
1 'polypeptide(L)'
;MALRALHVLSGGTLLGGHIFGLHRDSLLPWLVATLASGTTLLLVDMLASFAVLCEVRGTMVFVKLALVGLAGIYWPARVPLLVTALLLGVFASHMSGRQRHFVLFLRGHVVPNRRKG
;
A
#
# COMPACT_ATOMS: atom_id res chain seq x y z
N MET A 1 12.42 8.15 -1.00
CA MET A 1 12.22 8.01 0.46
C MET A 1 11.16 8.96 1.01
N ALA A 2 11.18 10.24 0.64
CA ALA A 2 10.17 11.22 1.08
C ALA A 2 8.70 10.78 0.88
N LEU A 3 8.34 10.28 -0.31
CA LEU A 3 6.98 9.82 -0.60
C LEU A 3 6.51 8.66 0.30
N ARG A 4 7.41 7.73 0.66
CA ARG A 4 7.09 6.64 1.58
C ARG A 4 6.90 7.16 3.00
N ALA A 5 7.73 8.10 3.45
CA ALA A 5 7.58 8.73 4.74
C ALA A 5 6.24 9.48 4.85
N LEU A 6 5.87 10.24 3.81
CA LEU A 6 4.58 10.92 3.74
C LEU A 6 3.41 9.93 3.77
N HIS A 7 3.52 8.81 3.05
CA HIS A 7 2.49 7.76 3.07
C HIS A 7 2.32 7.11 4.45
N VAL A 8 3.42 6.82 5.15
CA VAL A 8 3.38 6.24 6.51
C VAL A 8 2.82 7.26 7.50
N LEU A 9 3.24 8.52 7.40
CA LEU A 9 2.70 9.61 8.22
C LEU A 9 1.20 9.72 8.03
N SER A 10 0.73 9.88 6.78
CA SER A 10 -0.68 10.08 6.50
C SER A 10 -1.54 8.89 6.92
N GLY A 11 -1.07 7.67 6.66
CA GLY A 11 -1.78 6.45 7.03
C GLY A 11 -1.83 6.24 8.55
N GLY A 12 -0.74 6.53 9.25
CA GLY A 12 -0.67 6.47 10.72
C GLY A 12 -1.59 7.49 11.38
N THR A 13 -1.58 8.74 10.89
CA THR A 13 -2.47 9.79 11.37
C THR A 13 -3.95 9.48 11.09
N LEU A 14 -4.26 8.93 9.91
CA LEU A 14 -5.62 8.50 9.56
C LEU A 14 -6.13 7.40 10.50
N LEU A 15 -5.34 6.34 10.70
CA LEU A 15 -5.71 5.25 11.60
C LEU A 15 -5.85 5.74 13.04
N GLY A 16 -4.86 6.48 13.54
CA GLY A 16 -4.90 7.05 14.89
C GLY A 16 -6.13 7.94 15.08
N GLY A 17 -6.43 8.80 14.10
CA GLY A 17 -7.58 9.67 14.17
C GLY A 17 -8.92 8.94 14.18
N HIS A 18 -9.04 7.79 13.50
CA HIS A 18 -10.22 6.94 13.63
C HIS A 18 -10.33 6.22 14.98
N ILE A 19 -9.19 5.80 15.56
CA ILE A 19 -9.14 5.17 16.90
C ILE A 19 -9.56 6.17 17.98
N PHE A 20 -9.10 7.42 17.90
CA PHE A 20 -9.43 8.49 18.85
C PHE A 20 -10.75 9.21 18.54
N GLY A 21 -11.51 8.76 17.53
CA GLY A 21 -12.84 9.30 17.25
C GLY A 21 -12.85 10.74 16.73
N LEU A 22 -11.80 11.18 16.02
CA LEU A 22 -11.79 12.52 15.42
C LEU A 22 -12.91 12.68 14.39
N HIS A 23 -13.36 13.94 14.24
CA HIS A 23 -14.36 14.32 13.24
C HIS A 23 -13.89 13.99 11.82
N ARG A 24 -14.84 13.60 10.97
CA ARG A 24 -14.59 13.20 9.58
C ARG A 24 -13.87 14.27 8.77
N ASP A 25 -14.22 15.54 8.98
CA ASP A 25 -13.64 16.66 8.23
C ASP A 25 -12.14 16.81 8.48
N SER A 26 -11.69 16.49 9.70
CA SER A 26 -10.26 16.45 10.05
C SER A 26 -9.54 15.26 9.43
N LEU A 27 -10.24 14.17 9.09
CA LEU A 27 -9.66 12.93 8.58
C LEU A 27 -9.64 12.85 7.06
N LEU A 28 -10.52 13.60 6.38
CA LEU A 28 -10.63 13.59 4.92
C LEU A 28 -9.30 13.96 4.22
N PRO A 29 -8.55 15.00 4.65
CA PRO A 29 -7.25 15.33 4.04
C PRO A 29 -6.24 14.18 4.19
N TRP A 30 -6.25 13.48 5.33
CA TRP A 30 -5.36 12.35 5.59
C TRP A 30 -5.73 11.10 4.79
N LEU A 31 -7.03 10.87 4.57
CA LEU A 31 -7.51 9.82 3.69
C LEU A 31 -7.04 10.07 2.25
N VAL A 32 -7.26 11.28 1.74
CA VAL A 32 -6.82 11.68 0.40
C VAL A 32 -5.30 11.59 0.29
N ALA A 33 -4.54 12.10 1.26
CA ALA A 33 -3.08 12.02 1.27
C ALA A 33 -2.58 10.57 1.28
N THR A 34 -3.23 9.68 2.03
CA THR A 34 -2.86 8.25 2.10
C THR A 34 -3.13 7.53 0.79
N LEU A 35 -4.29 7.77 0.19
CA LEU A 35 -4.64 7.22 -1.12
C LEU A 35 -3.72 7.77 -2.22
N ALA A 36 -3.56 9.09 -2.30
CA ALA A 36 -2.74 9.74 -3.32
C ALA A 36 -1.28 9.30 -3.24
N SER A 37 -0.68 9.26 -2.05
CA SER A 37 0.70 8.81 -1.88
C SER A 37 0.87 7.32 -2.17
N GLY A 38 -0.09 6.48 -1.76
CA GLY A 38 -0.08 5.05 -2.04
C GLY A 38 -0.19 4.74 -3.53
N THR A 39 -1.12 5.41 -4.23
CA THR A 39 -1.28 5.29 -5.68
C THR A 39 -0.05 5.81 -6.42
N THR A 40 0.54 6.93 -5.98
CA THR A 40 1.77 7.46 -6.59
C THR A 40 2.93 6.47 -6.45
N LEU A 41 3.08 5.82 -5.29
CA LEU A 41 4.09 4.78 -5.09
C LEU A 41 3.89 3.60 -6.05
N LEU A 42 2.63 3.17 -6.23
CA LEU A 42 2.28 2.10 -7.18
C LEU A 42 2.60 2.51 -8.62
N LEU A 43 2.24 3.74 -9.04
CA LEU A 43 2.51 4.23 -10.38
C LEU A 43 4.01 4.33 -10.67
N VAL A 44 4.81 4.81 -9.70
CA VAL A 44 6.28 4.83 -9.83
C VAL A 44 6.84 3.42 -9.99
N ASP A 45 6.32 2.45 -9.23
CA ASP A 45 6.71 1.04 -9.39
C ASP A 45 6.31 0.48 -10.78
N MET A 46 5.12 0.82 -11.28
CA MET A 46 4.64 0.39 -12.61
C MET A 46 5.46 1.00 -13.75
N LEU A 47 5.85 2.27 -13.64
CA LEU A 47 6.71 2.94 -14.62
C LEU A 47 8.10 2.29 -14.70
N ALA A 48 8.60 1.78 -13.57
CA ALA A 48 9.86 1.04 -13.55
C ALA A 48 9.71 -0.38 -14.12
N SER A 49 8.61 -1.07 -13.80
CA SER A 49 8.31 -2.38 -14.35
C SER A 49 6.82 -2.70 -14.25
N PHE A 50 6.18 -2.92 -15.41
CA PHE A 50 4.80 -3.42 -15.47
C PHE A 50 4.65 -4.82 -14.87
N ALA A 51 5.75 -5.57 -14.71
CA ALA A 51 5.71 -6.88 -14.04
C ALA A 51 5.18 -6.78 -12.60
N VAL A 52 5.29 -5.60 -11.95
CA VAL A 52 4.81 -5.40 -10.58
C VAL A 52 3.32 -5.72 -10.44
N LEU A 53 2.51 -5.54 -11.49
CA LEU A 53 1.09 -5.88 -11.49
C LEU A 53 0.83 -7.37 -11.27
N CYS A 54 1.72 -8.22 -11.78
CA CYS A 54 1.62 -9.68 -11.69
C CYS A 54 2.41 -10.24 -10.51
N GLU A 55 3.24 -9.42 -9.87
CA GLU A 55 4.02 -9.80 -8.69
C GLU A 55 3.15 -9.76 -7.41
N VAL A 56 3.51 -10.63 -6.46
CA VAL A 56 2.89 -10.61 -5.11
C VAL A 56 3.01 -9.22 -4.47
N ARG A 57 4.13 -8.52 -4.71
CA ARG A 57 4.32 -7.15 -4.22
C ARG A 57 3.24 -6.19 -4.71
N GLY A 58 2.96 -6.13 -6.01
CA GLY A 58 1.96 -5.20 -6.53
C GLY A 58 0.55 -5.59 -6.10
N THR A 59 0.26 -6.90 -6.07
CA THR A 59 -1.02 -7.42 -5.56
C THR A 59 -1.29 -6.95 -4.12
N MET A 60 -0.28 -7.01 -3.24
CA MET A 60 -0.40 -6.51 -1.87
C MET A 60 -0.67 -5.00 -1.80
N VAL A 61 -0.06 -4.21 -2.69
CA VAL A 61 -0.32 -2.76 -2.77
C VAL A 61 -1.76 -2.49 -3.22
N PHE A 62 -2.27 -3.21 -4.21
CA PHE A 62 -3.67 -3.10 -4.64
C PHE A 62 -4.65 -3.46 -3.52
N VAL A 63 -4.44 -4.58 -2.84
CA VAL A 63 -5.28 -4.98 -1.70
C VAL A 63 -5.26 -3.90 -0.62
N LYS A 64 -4.10 -3.33 -0.32
CA LYS A 64 -3.98 -2.26 0.67
C LYS A 64 -4.75 -1.00 0.25
N LEU A 65 -4.63 -0.57 -1.01
CA LEU A 65 -5.39 0.58 -1.53
C LEU A 65 -6.90 0.33 -1.49
N ALA A 66 -7.35 -0.87 -1.84
CA ALA A 66 -8.75 -1.26 -1.76
C ALA A 66 -9.27 -1.21 -0.32
N LEU A 67 -8.50 -1.71 0.66
CA LEU A 67 -8.87 -1.65 2.08
C LEU A 67 -8.99 -0.20 2.59
N VAL A 68 -8.04 0.68 2.23
CA VAL A 68 -8.11 2.10 2.62
C VAL A 68 -9.29 2.81 1.95
N GLY A 69 -9.55 2.53 0.67
CA GLY A 69 -10.72 3.06 -0.02
C GLY A 69 -12.03 2.58 0.59
N LEU A 70 -12.10 1.28 0.93
CA LEU A 70 -13.25 0.68 1.58
C LEU A 70 -13.48 1.26 2.98
N ALA A 71 -12.43 1.63 3.71
CA ALA A 71 -12.57 2.32 5.01
C ALA A 71 -13.23 3.70 4.87
N GLY A 72 -13.06 4.37 3.72
CA GLY A 72 -13.72 5.64 3.41
C GLY A 72 -15.21 5.50 3.04
N ILE A 73 -15.60 4.35 2.48
CA ILE A 73 -16.99 4.06 2.09
C ILE A 73 -17.75 3.39 3.25
N TYR A 74 -17.17 2.35 3.84
CA TYR A 74 -17.76 1.54 4.89
C TYR A 74 -17.29 1.99 6.28
N TRP A 75 -17.85 3.13 6.71
CA TRP A 75 -17.50 3.78 7.97
C TRP A 75 -17.60 2.88 9.21
N PRO A 76 -18.58 1.96 9.36
CA PRO A 76 -18.67 1.11 10.54
C PRO A 76 -17.44 0.22 10.77
N ALA A 77 -16.80 -0.27 9.71
CA ALA A 77 -15.61 -1.13 9.81
C ALA A 77 -14.30 -0.41 9.44
N ARG A 78 -14.27 0.92 9.42
CA ARG A 78 -13.07 1.70 9.03
C ARG A 78 -11.83 1.34 9.85
N VAL A 79 -11.96 1.16 11.16
CA VAL A 79 -10.84 0.83 12.05
C VAL A 79 -10.25 -0.55 11.71
N PRO A 80 -11.02 -1.66 11.73
CA PRO A 80 -10.45 -2.96 11.37
C PRO A 80 -9.89 -2.98 9.95
N LEU A 81 -10.52 -2.31 8.98
CA LEU A 81 -10.00 -2.20 7.60
C LEU A 81 -8.62 -1.53 7.55
N LEU A 82 -8.44 -0.40 8.24
CA LEU A 82 -7.17 0.32 8.29
C LEU A 82 -6.10 -0.44 9.08
N VAL A 83 -6.47 -1.15 10.15
CA VAL A 83 -5.57 -2.03 10.88
C VAL A 83 -5.09 -3.17 9.98
N THR A 84 -5.99 -3.83 9.25
CA THR A 84 -5.63 -4.88 8.28
C THR A 84 -4.70 -4.32 7.20
N ALA A 85 -4.97 -3.12 6.68
CA ALA A 85 -4.11 -2.47 5.69
C ALA A 85 -2.71 -2.17 6.25
N LEU A 86 -2.62 -1.74 7.51
CA LEU A 86 -1.34 -1.51 8.20
C LEU A 86 -0.56 -2.81 8.38
N LEU A 87 -1.19 -3.85 8.93
CA LEU A 87 -0.57 -5.15 9.16
C LEU A 87 -0.07 -5.76 7.85
N LEU A 88 -0.88 -5.73 6.80
CA LEU A 88 -0.48 -6.18 5.46
C LEU A 88 0.75 -5.40 4.96
N GLY A 89 0.82 -4.10 5.22
CA GLY A 89 1.98 -3.28 4.90
C GLY A 89 3.25 -3.68 5.67
N VAL A 90 3.13 -4.04 6.95
CA VAL A 90 4.24 -4.55 7.77
C VAL A 90 4.74 -5.89 7.22
N PHE A 91 3.83 -6.83 6.98
CA PHE A 91 4.18 -8.13 6.40
C PHE A 91 4.85 -7.97 5.03
N ALA A 92 4.27 -7.16 4.15
CA ALA A 92 4.84 -6.89 2.82
C ALA A 92 6.23 -6.25 2.88
N SER A 93 6.52 -5.47 3.92
CA SER A 93 7.82 -4.81 4.12
C SER A 93 8.91 -5.79 4.62
N HIS A 94 8.51 -6.82 5.36
CA HIS A 94 9.42 -7.87 5.86
C HIS A 94 9.55 -9.08 4.92
N MET A 95 8.81 -9.12 3.81
CA MET A 95 8.94 -10.21 2.84
C MET A 95 10.32 -10.19 2.16
N SER A 96 10.90 -11.39 2.03
CA SER A 96 12.16 -11.59 1.32
C SER A 96 12.05 -11.20 -0.16
N GLY A 97 13.12 -10.67 -0.76
CA GLY A 97 13.12 -10.23 -2.16
C GLY A 97 12.64 -11.30 -3.16
N ARG A 98 12.88 -12.58 -2.83
CA ARG A 98 12.44 -13.74 -3.62
C ARG A 98 10.91 -13.93 -3.63
N GLN A 99 10.22 -13.58 -2.56
CA GLN A 99 8.75 -13.64 -2.48
C GLN A 99 8.09 -12.40 -3.10
N ARG A 100 8.78 -11.25 -3.05
CA ARG A 100 8.26 -9.98 -3.61
C ARG A 100 8.15 -10.02 -5.13
N HIS A 101 9.14 -10.62 -5.80
CA HIS A 101 9.18 -10.80 -7.27
C HIS A 101 8.61 -12.13 -7.76
N PHE A 102 7.84 -12.82 -6.91
CA PHE A 102 7.13 -14.01 -7.35
C PHE A 102 5.95 -13.58 -8.21
N VAL A 103 5.92 -14.01 -9.47
CA VAL A 103 4.80 -13.75 -10.37
C VAL A 103 3.70 -14.79 -10.13
N LEU A 104 2.48 -14.34 -9.88
CA LEU A 104 1.36 -15.20 -9.51
C LEU A 104 0.83 -16.03 -10.70
N PHE A 105 1.00 -15.54 -11.94
CA PHE A 105 0.44 -16.16 -13.15
C PHE A 105 1.40 -17.00 -13.98
N LEU A 106 2.71 -16.69 -13.95
CA LEU A 106 3.75 -17.55 -14.50
C LEU A 106 4.44 -18.21 -13.30
N ARG A 107 4.45 -19.54 -13.19
CA ARG A 107 5.24 -20.27 -12.18
C ARG A 107 6.75 -20.04 -12.39
N GLY A 108 7.25 -18.84 -12.12
CA GLY A 108 8.62 -18.43 -12.39
C GLY A 108 9.06 -17.26 -11.52
N HIS A 109 10.36 -17.00 -11.50
CA HIS A 109 10.91 -15.76 -10.95
C HIS A 109 11.22 -14.84 -12.13
N VAL A 110 10.81 -13.57 -12.06
CA VAL A 110 11.36 -12.57 -12.97
C VAL A 110 12.82 -12.40 -12.58
N VAL A 111 13.74 -12.96 -13.36
CA VAL A 111 15.17 -12.71 -13.20
C VAL A 111 15.38 -11.24 -13.55
N PRO A 112 15.78 -10.37 -12.61
CA PRO A 112 16.11 -9.00 -12.97
C PRO A 112 17.30 -9.07 -13.92
N ASN A 113 17.16 -8.48 -15.11
CA ASN A 113 18.24 -8.42 -16.08
C ASN A 113 19.46 -7.74 -15.43
N ARG A 114 20.51 -8.54 -15.17
CA ARG A 114 21.78 -8.08 -14.62
C ARG A 114 22.48 -7.24 -15.69
N ARG A 115 22.06 -5.98 -15.86
CA ARG A 115 22.94 -4.97 -16.44
C ARG A 115 24.07 -4.73 -15.44
N LYS A 116 25.20 -5.42 -15.68
CA LYS A 116 26.51 -5.02 -15.17
C LYS A 116 26.75 -3.59 -15.67
N GLY A 117 26.64 -2.63 -14.77
CA GLY A 117 27.43 -1.40 -14.79
C GLY A 117 28.55 -1.60 -13.79
#